data_AF-A0A6G0WKQ1-F1
#
_entry.id   AF-A0A6G0WKQ1-F1
#
_cell.length_a   1.000
_cell.length_b   1.000
_cell.length_c   1.000
_cell.angle_alpha   90.00
_cell.angle_beta   90.00
_cell.angle_gamma   90.00
#
_symmetry.space_group_name_H-M   'P 1'
#
loop_
_entity.id
_entity.type
_entity.pdbx_description
1 polymer ?
#
loop_
_entity_poly.entity_id
_entity_poly.type
_entity_poly.pdbx_seq_one_letter_code
_entity_poly.pdbx_strand_id
1 'polypeptide(L)'
;MEATVILYYDYDSFMTQLLLFDVISQLHFCGFEVVAVVSDMGPTNIRLWKSLGITPTKTFSHPISEKQIYMFADVPHLMKLVWNHFIDSGFVLPNNKYIGKQRQNVKLATQILSNSMANAISYLGQKHLLQYNNWKE
;
A
#
# COMPACT_ATOMS: atom_id res chain seq x y z
N MET A 1 -16.06 15.05 -11.51
CA MET A 1 -17.08 14.24 -10.82
C MET A 1 -16.76 12.81 -11.19
N GLU A 2 -15.98 12.12 -10.37
CA GLU A 2 -15.70 10.70 -10.57
C GLU A 2 -16.96 9.92 -10.18
N ALA A 3 -17.59 9.27 -11.16
CA ALA A 3 -18.68 8.36 -10.90
C ALA A 3 -18.08 6.98 -10.58
N THR A 4 -18.26 6.53 -9.34
CA THR A 4 -18.00 5.13 -8.99
C THR A 4 -19.15 4.29 -9.52
N VAL A 5 -18.85 3.35 -10.42
CA VAL A 5 -19.82 2.39 -10.96
C VAL A 5 -19.61 1.06 -10.25
N ILE A 6 -20.69 0.51 -9.69
CA ILE A 6 -20.68 -0.82 -9.07
C ILE A 6 -21.00 -1.84 -10.17
N LEU A 7 -20.05 -2.72 -10.47
CA LEU A 7 -20.17 -3.74 -11.52
C LEU A 7 -20.47 -5.14 -10.97
N TYR A 8 -20.11 -5.39 -9.72
CA TYR A 8 -20.35 -6.66 -9.04
C TYR A 8 -20.76 -6.40 -7.58
N TYR A 9 -21.74 -7.17 -7.11
CA TYR A 9 -22.25 -7.13 -5.75
C TYR A 9 -22.76 -8.51 -5.35
N ASP A 10 -22.38 -8.96 -4.15
CA ASP A 10 -22.77 -10.25 -3.61
C ASP A 10 -22.62 -10.26 -2.08
N TYR A 11 -23.17 -11.27 -1.41
CA TYR A 11 -23.14 -11.43 0.04
C TYR A 11 -22.19 -12.56 0.46
N ASP A 12 -21.35 -12.29 1.45
CA ASP A 12 -20.41 -13.27 2.07
C ASP A 12 -19.61 -14.09 1.04
N SER A 13 -19.25 -13.43 -0.07
CA SER A 13 -18.54 -14.04 -1.19
C SER A 13 -17.13 -13.47 -1.28
N PHE A 14 -16.16 -14.34 -1.54
CA PHE A 14 -14.77 -13.94 -1.75
C PHE A 14 -14.44 -13.85 -3.24
N MET A 15 -13.55 -12.94 -3.60
CA MET A 15 -13.10 -12.80 -4.99
C MET A 15 -12.34 -14.07 -5.42
N THR A 16 -12.78 -14.68 -6.53
CA THR A 16 -12.13 -15.84 -7.14
C THR A 16 -11.56 -15.49 -8.51
N GLN A 17 -10.62 -16.29 -9.01
CA GLN A 17 -10.06 -16.10 -10.35
C GLN A 17 -11.15 -16.21 -11.44
N LEU A 18 -12.08 -17.16 -11.29
CA LEU A 18 -13.19 -17.34 -12.23
C LEU A 18 -14.09 -16.10 -12.27
N LEU A 19 -14.49 -15.61 -11.09
CA LEU A 19 -15.33 -14.42 -10.98
C LEU A 19 -14.63 -13.17 -11.52
N LEU A 20 -13.36 -12.97 -11.16
CA LEU A 20 -12.57 -11.85 -11.65
C LEU A 20 -12.48 -11.87 -13.19
N PHE A 21 -12.22 -13.04 -13.77
CA PHE A 21 -12.10 -13.18 -15.22
C PHE A 21 -13.43 -12.99 -15.93
N ASP A 22 -14.55 -13.42 -15.34
CA ASP A 22 -15.89 -13.17 -15.87
C ASP A 22 -16.20 -11.67 -15.90
N VAL A 23 -15.96 -10.94 -14.80
CA VAL A 23 -16.16 -9.48 -14.74
C VAL A 23 -15.29 -8.75 -15.77
N ILE A 24 -14.01 -9.12 -15.90
CA ILE A 24 -13.10 -8.53 -16.90
C ILE A 24 -13.60 -8.82 -18.31
N SER A 25 -14.09 -10.03 -18.57
CA SER A 25 -14.62 -10.44 -19.87
C SER A 25 -15.86 -9.63 -20.25
N GLN A 26 -16.80 -9.44 -19.31
CA GLN A 26 -18.01 -8.65 -19.53
C GLN A 26 -17.67 -7.18 -19.82
N LEU A 27 -16.72 -6.60 -19.08
CA LEU A 27 -16.24 -5.24 -19.36
C LEU A 27 -15.65 -5.10 -20.76
N HIS A 28 -14.87 -6.09 -21.20
CA HIS A 28 -14.31 -6.12 -22.54
C HIS A 28 -15.39 -6.16 -23.62
N PHE A 29 -16.44 -6.97 -23.45
CA PHE A 29 -17.58 -6.98 -24.38
C PHE A 29 -18.39 -5.67 -24.40
N CYS A 30 -18.37 -4.92 -23.30
CA CYS A 30 -18.91 -3.56 -23.25
C CYS A 30 -17.98 -2.49 -23.87
N GLY A 31 -16.80 -2.87 -24.35
CA GLY A 31 -15.82 -1.98 -24.97
C GLY A 31 -14.83 -1.33 -23.98
N PHE A 32 -14.79 -1.79 -22.72
CA PHE A 32 -13.85 -1.32 -21.71
C PHE A 32 -12.66 -2.28 -21.58
N GLU A 33 -11.44 -1.74 -21.61
CA GLU A 33 -10.23 -2.53 -21.41
C GLU A 33 -9.74 -2.39 -19.97
N VAL A 34 -9.73 -3.49 -19.21
CA VAL A 34 -9.18 -3.51 -17.85
C VAL A 34 -7.67 -3.61 -17.91
N VAL A 35 -6.98 -2.56 -17.48
CA VAL A 35 -5.50 -2.49 -17.47
C VAL A 35 -4.89 -2.78 -16.10
N ALA A 36 -5.66 -2.59 -15.03
CA ALA A 36 -5.19 -2.77 -13.67
C ALA A 36 -6.33 -3.17 -12.72
N VAL A 37 -5.97 -3.87 -11.66
CA VAL A 37 -6.85 -4.27 -10.55
C VAL A 37 -6.17 -3.86 -9.25
N VAL A 38 -6.94 -3.27 -8.33
CA VAL A 38 -6.47 -2.91 -6.98
C VAL A 38 -7.24 -3.76 -5.97
N SER A 39 -6.53 -4.40 -5.04
CA SER A 39 -7.17 -5.11 -3.92
C SER A 39 -6.51 -4.75 -2.59
N ASP A 40 -7.25 -4.97 -1.49
CA ASP A 40 -6.61 -5.04 -0.17
C ASP A 40 -5.67 -6.27 -0.08
N MET A 41 -5.02 -6.40 1.08
CA MET A 41 -4.14 -7.52 1.41
C MET A 41 -4.78 -8.48 2.43
N GLY A 42 -6.10 -8.65 2.39
CA GLY A 42 -6.80 -9.65 3.17
C GLY A 42 -6.34 -11.08 2.80
N PRO A 43 -6.48 -12.07 3.71
CA PRO A 43 -6.03 -13.45 3.46
C PRO A 43 -6.64 -14.08 2.21
N THR A 44 -7.89 -13.76 1.90
CA THR A 44 -8.61 -14.22 0.71
C THR A 44 -8.03 -13.63 -0.57
N ASN A 45 -7.75 -12.32 -0.60
CA ASN A 45 -7.14 -11.65 -1.74
C ASN A 45 -5.69 -12.10 -1.95
N ILE A 46 -4.91 -12.29 -0.88
CA ILE A 46 -3.57 -12.89 -1.00
C ILE A 46 -3.62 -14.30 -1.61
N ARG A 47 -4.64 -15.10 -1.30
CA ARG A 47 -4.85 -16.41 -1.91
C ARG A 47 -5.12 -16.30 -3.41
N LEU A 48 -5.91 -15.31 -3.84
CA LEU A 48 -6.15 -15.01 -5.25
C LEU A 48 -4.86 -14.57 -5.97
N TRP A 49 -4.06 -13.71 -5.35
CA TRP A 49 -2.77 -13.29 -5.91
C TRP A 49 -1.86 -14.49 -6.16
N LYS A 50 -1.82 -15.43 -5.22
CA LYS A 50 -1.05 -16.68 -5.36
C LYS A 50 -1.59 -17.57 -6.48
N SER A 51 -2.90 -17.70 -6.62
CA SER A 51 -3.49 -18.53 -7.71
C SER A 51 -3.21 -17.94 -9.08
N LEU A 52 -3.15 -16.61 -9.18
CA LEU A 52 -2.79 -15.88 -10.39
C LEU A 52 -1.27 -15.79 -10.64
N GLY A 53 -0.44 -16.29 -9.71
CA GLY A 53 1.02 -16.23 -9.85
C GLY A 53 1.61 -14.82 -9.74
N ILE A 54 0.92 -13.90 -9.07
CA ILE A 54 1.32 -12.50 -8.92
C ILE A 54 2.58 -12.40 -8.05
N THR A 55 3.56 -11.66 -8.55
CA THR A 55 4.75 -11.23 -7.82
C THR A 55 4.99 -9.74 -8.10
N PRO A 56 5.89 -9.04 -7.39
CA PRO A 56 6.20 -7.64 -7.70
C PRO A 56 6.65 -7.39 -9.15
N THR A 57 7.05 -8.44 -9.86
CA THR A 57 7.51 -8.38 -11.27
C THR A 57 6.59 -9.09 -12.24
N LYS A 58 5.60 -9.87 -11.77
CA LYS A 58 4.71 -10.67 -12.62
C LYS A 58 3.27 -10.20 -12.52
N THR A 59 2.70 -9.95 -13.70
CA THR A 59 1.29 -9.65 -13.96
C THR A 59 0.55 -10.90 -14.43
N PHE A 60 -0.75 -10.76 -14.68
CA PHE A 60 -1.56 -11.80 -15.31
C PHE A 60 -2.14 -11.31 -16.64
N SER A 61 -2.40 -12.23 -17.56
CA SER A 61 -2.95 -11.91 -18.89
C SER A 61 -4.47 -11.76 -18.85
N HIS A 62 -4.98 -10.79 -19.61
CA HIS A 62 -6.40 -10.57 -19.83
C HIS A 62 -7.03 -11.83 -20.49
N PRO A 63 -8.19 -12.31 -20.02
CA PRO A 63 -8.81 -13.57 -20.49
C PRO A 63 -9.31 -13.56 -21.95
N ILE A 64 -9.18 -12.43 -22.66
CA ILE A 64 -9.71 -12.24 -24.02
C ILE A 64 -8.66 -11.55 -24.89
N SER A 65 -8.22 -10.35 -24.50
CA SER A 65 -7.26 -9.57 -25.29
C SER A 65 -5.80 -10.01 -25.12
N GLU A 66 -5.51 -10.92 -24.19
CA GLU A 66 -4.17 -11.39 -23.80
C GLU A 66 -3.19 -10.30 -23.31
N LYS A 67 -3.64 -9.04 -23.24
CA LYS A 67 -2.84 -7.94 -22.71
C LYS A 67 -2.59 -8.12 -21.22
N GLN A 68 -1.49 -7.53 -20.74
CA GLN A 68 -1.13 -7.64 -19.33
C GLN A 68 -1.99 -6.75 -18.44
N ILE A 69 -2.47 -7.30 -17.34
CA ILE A 69 -3.22 -6.59 -16.30
C ILE A 69 -2.36 -6.51 -15.04
N TYR A 70 -2.19 -5.28 -14.54
CA TYR A 70 -1.37 -5.01 -13.36
C TYR A 70 -2.18 -5.18 -12.08
N MET A 71 -1.65 -5.96 -11.12
CA MET A 71 -2.25 -6.11 -9.80
C MET A 71 -1.56 -5.18 -8.80
N PHE A 72 -2.33 -4.32 -8.13
CA PHE A 72 -1.85 -3.40 -7.11
C PHE A 72 -2.47 -3.70 -5.75
N ALA A 73 -1.69 -3.48 -4.69
CA ALA A 73 -2.22 -3.45 -3.34
C ALA A 73 -2.78 -2.05 -3.03
N ASP A 74 -3.79 -1.99 -2.18
CA ASP A 74 -4.34 -0.75 -1.64
C ASP A 74 -3.28 0.03 -0.85
N VAL A 75 -2.80 1.12 -1.44
CA VAL A 75 -1.73 1.97 -0.91
C VAL A 75 -2.11 2.61 0.44
N PRO A 76 -3.29 3.22 0.62
CA PRO A 76 -3.76 3.66 1.94
C PRO A 76 -3.67 2.60 3.04
N HIS A 77 -4.11 1.36 2.76
CA HIS A 77 -4.03 0.28 3.75
C HIS A 77 -2.58 -0.10 4.07
N LEU A 78 -1.71 -0.15 3.06
CA LEU A 78 -0.27 -0.35 3.25
C LEU A 78 0.35 0.71 4.14
N MET A 79 0.08 2.00 3.89
CA MET A 79 0.60 3.09 4.70
C MET A 79 0.15 3.00 6.16
N LYS A 80 -1.11 2.63 6.39
CA LYS A 80 -1.64 2.39 7.74
C LYS A 80 -0.89 1.26 8.45
N LEU A 81 -0.63 0.14 7.76
CA LEU A 81 0.12 -0.98 8.33
C LEU A 81 1.57 -0.58 8.65
N VAL A 82 2.24 0.15 7.75
CA VAL A 82 3.59 0.68 7.99
C VAL A 82 3.62 1.56 9.24
N TRP A 83 2.64 2.45 9.40
CA TRP A 83 2.52 3.29 10.58
C TRP A 83 2.31 2.47 11.86
N ASN A 84 1.41 1.48 11.84
CA ASN A 84 1.15 0.63 13.01
C ASN A 84 2.42 -0.13 13.43
N HIS A 85 3.11 -0.78 12.48
CA HIS A 85 4.38 -1.46 12.77
C HIS A 85 5.46 -0.52 13.30
N PHE A 86 5.52 0.70 12.77
CA PHE A 86 6.45 1.71 13.25
C PHE A 86 6.19 2.08 14.72
N ILE A 87 4.93 2.27 15.10
CA ILE A 87 4.53 2.65 16.46
C ILE A 87 4.68 1.47 17.44
N ASP A 88 4.36 0.26 17.02
CA ASP A 88 4.35 -0.91 17.88
C ASP A 88 5.76 -1.47 18.15
N SER A 89 6.55 -1.66 17.09
CA SER A 89 7.85 -2.33 17.15
C SER A 89 9.01 -1.50 16.63
N GLY A 90 8.76 -0.46 15.82
CA GLY A 90 9.80 0.24 15.08
C GLY A 90 10.36 -0.58 13.90
N PHE A 91 11.39 -0.05 13.24
CA PHE A 91 12.08 -0.68 12.12
C PHE A 91 13.60 -0.76 12.35
N VAL A 92 14.23 -1.74 11.72
CA VAL A 92 15.70 -1.80 11.59
C VAL A 92 16.04 -1.45 10.15
N LEU A 93 16.80 -0.38 9.97
CA LEU A 93 17.27 0.08 8.67
C LEU A 93 18.44 -0.78 8.16
N PRO A 94 18.76 -0.78 6.85
CA PRO A 94 19.84 -1.59 6.28
C PRO A 94 21.23 -1.36 6.89
N ASN A 95 21.44 -0.21 7.53
CA ASN A 95 22.65 0.12 8.29
C ASN A 95 22.60 -0.37 9.75
N ASN A 96 21.68 -1.28 10.08
CA ASN A 96 21.38 -1.75 11.44
C ASN A 96 20.94 -0.65 12.42
N LYS A 97 20.57 0.55 11.93
CA LYS A 97 20.00 1.61 12.78
C LYS A 97 18.54 1.28 13.08
N TYR A 98 18.23 1.10 14.36
CA TYR A 98 16.84 1.03 14.82
C TYR A 98 16.17 2.40 14.75
N ILE A 99 14.87 2.43 14.45
CA ILE A 99 14.00 3.60 14.49
C ILE A 99 12.66 3.18 15.10
N GLY A 100 12.23 3.77 16.22
CA GLY A 100 10.98 3.34 16.87
C GLY A 100 10.70 4.01 18.22
N LYS A 101 9.87 3.35 19.03
CA LYS A 101 9.28 3.88 20.28
C LYS A 101 10.28 4.09 21.44
N GLN A 102 11.48 3.49 21.38
CA GLN A 102 12.55 3.77 22.35
C GLN A 102 13.14 5.17 22.13
N ARG A 103 13.75 5.78 23.17
CA ARG A 103 14.39 7.12 23.18
C ARG A 103 15.29 7.36 21.96
N GLN A 104 14.73 7.78 20.83
CA GLN A 104 15.45 8.00 19.58
C GLN A 104 14.76 9.06 18.70
N ASN A 105 15.41 9.36 17.57
CA ASN A 105 15.29 10.61 16.86
C ASN A 105 13.94 10.87 16.18
N VAL A 106 13.18 11.81 16.75
CA VAL A 106 11.85 12.23 16.28
C VAL A 106 11.88 12.77 14.85
N LYS A 107 13.02 13.31 14.39
CA LYS A 107 13.19 13.77 13.00
C LYS A 107 13.21 12.60 12.02
N LEU A 108 14.02 11.57 12.29
CA LEU A 108 14.13 10.41 11.40
C LEU A 108 12.81 9.64 11.33
N ALA A 109 12.12 9.54 12.47
CA ALA A 109 10.76 8.98 12.56
C ALA A 109 9.74 9.74 11.69
N THR A 110 9.79 11.07 11.72
CA THR A 110 8.85 11.90 10.94
C THR A 110 9.20 11.95 9.45
N GLN A 111 10.47 11.81 9.06
CA GLN A 111 10.87 11.70 7.65
C GLN A 111 10.26 10.49 6.95
N ILE A 112 9.96 9.41 7.68
CA ILE A 112 9.32 8.20 7.11
C ILE A 112 8.01 8.57 6.42
N LEU A 113 7.27 9.54 6.96
CA LEU A 113 5.93 9.89 6.48
C LEU A 113 5.77 11.33 6.00
N SER A 114 6.67 12.25 6.38
CA SER A 114 6.56 13.65 5.99
C SER A 114 7.89 14.39 6.09
N ASN A 115 8.40 14.81 4.92
CA ASN A 115 9.55 15.69 4.80
C ASN A 115 9.27 17.07 5.43
N SER A 116 8.06 17.60 5.30
CA SER A 116 7.68 18.89 5.88
C SER A 116 7.71 18.85 7.41
N MET A 117 7.19 17.79 8.03
CA MET A 117 7.25 17.62 9.49
C MET A 117 8.69 17.45 9.99
N ALA A 118 9.51 16.70 9.25
CA ALA A 118 10.92 16.54 9.57
C ALA A 118 11.70 17.87 9.49
N ASN A 119 11.40 18.69 8.49
CA ASN A 119 11.99 20.01 8.33
C ASN A 119 11.55 20.96 9.45
N ALA A 120 10.27 20.93 9.82
CA ALA A 120 9.75 21.70 10.94
C ALA A 120 10.40 21.30 12.27
N ILE A 121 10.54 19.99 12.54
CA ILE A 121 11.24 19.49 13.74
C ILE A 121 12.71 19.90 13.74
N SER A 122 13.38 19.85 12.58
CA SER A 122 14.76 20.31 12.44
C SER A 122 14.90 21.80 12.75
N TYR A 123 13.98 22.62 12.24
CA TYR A 123 13.94 24.05 12.47
C TYR A 123 13.72 24.38 13.95
N LEU A 124 12.71 23.75 14.57
CA LEU A 124 12.41 23.94 16.00
C LEU A 124 13.58 23.49 16.89
N GLY A 125 14.25 22.39 16.51
CA GLY A 125 15.46 21.93 17.16
C GLY A 125 16.59 22.96 17.09
N GLN A 126 16.91 23.46 15.89
CA GLN A 126 17.96 24.46 15.68
C GLN A 126 17.69 25.77 16.44
N LYS A 127 16.41 26.12 16.65
CA LYS A 127 15.99 27.28 17.44
C LYS A 127 15.95 27.04 18.95
N HIS A 128 16.36 25.87 19.43
CA HIS A 128 16.29 25.47 20.84
C HIS A 128 14.87 25.53 21.43
N LEU A 129 13.84 25.37 20.59
CA LEU A 129 12.43 25.39 21.01
C LEU A 129 11.93 23.99 21.42
N LEU A 130 12.75 22.96 21.24
CA LEU A 130 12.48 21.61 21.72
C LEU A 130 13.18 21.39 23.07
N GLN A 131 12.43 20.93 24.07
CA GLN A 131 12.94 20.67 25.42
C GLN A 131 13.96 19.52 25.49
N TYR A 132 13.96 18.63 24.48
CA TYR A 132 14.80 17.44 24.43
C TYR A 132 15.73 17.49 23.22
N ASN A 133 16.99 17.07 23.38
CA ASN A 133 18.01 17.07 22.32
C ASN A 133 17.92 15.86 21.37
N ASN A 134 16.91 15.00 21.57
CA ASN A 134 16.74 13.75 20.84
C ASN A 134 16.50 13.95 19.34
N TRP A 135 16.34 15.18 18.85
CA TRP A 135 16.19 15.51 17.43
C TRP A 135 17.53 15.58 16.67
N LYS A 136 18.66 15.69 17.37
CA LYS A 136 20.00 15.62 16.78
C LYS A 136 20.40 14.13 16.62
N GLU A 137 20.80 13.76 15.40
CA GLU A 137 21.29 12.44 14.89
C GLU A 137 20.33 11.47 14.19
#